data_AF-A0A925FP76-F1
#
_entry.id   AF-A0A925FP76-F1
#
_cell.length_a   1.000
_cell.length_b   1.000
_cell.length_c   1.000
_cell.angle_alpha   90.00
_cell.angle_beta   90.00
_cell.angle_gamma   90.00
#
_symmetry.space_group_name_H-M   'P 1'
#
loop_
_entity.id
_entity.type
_entity.pdbx_description
1 polymer ?
#
loop_
_entity_poly.entity_id
_entity_poly.type
_entity_poly.pdbx_seq_one_letter_code
_entity_poly.pdbx_strand_id
1 'polypeptide(L)'
;MKSKTTKTITVETWRKIALNKKQLSASAWCGPCGIETRMYTPDDFAALNGTTVRSVYKQIENGTHHFMETENGSLLLCGAEYQVERPTDTAVTKQLNGENL
;
A
#
# COMPACT_ATOMS: atom_id res chain seq x y z
N MET A 1 21.48 -43.88 24.64
CA MET A 1 20.35 -43.04 24.19
C MET A 1 20.92 -41.78 23.54
N LYS A 2 20.58 -41.48 22.28
CA LYS A 2 21.10 -40.28 21.57
C LYS A 2 20.14 -39.11 21.82
N SER A 3 20.62 -38.01 22.39
CA SER A 3 19.81 -36.80 22.63
C SER A 3 19.65 -35.99 21.34
N LYS A 4 18.42 -35.56 21.04
CA LYS A 4 18.08 -34.74 19.87
C LYS A 4 18.13 -33.28 20.29
N THR A 5 19.09 -32.52 19.77
CA THR A 5 19.20 -31.07 20.00
C THR A 5 18.28 -30.34 19.03
N THR A 6 17.22 -29.71 19.53
CA THR A 6 16.34 -28.84 18.75
C THR A 6 16.89 -27.42 18.77
N LYS A 7 17.16 -26.85 17.59
CA LYS A 7 17.54 -25.43 17.44
C LYS A 7 16.31 -24.59 17.15
N THR A 8 16.04 -23.60 18.00
CA THR A 8 15.03 -22.57 17.79
C THR A 8 15.70 -21.42 17.03
N ILE A 9 15.14 -21.05 15.87
CA ILE A 9 15.60 -19.90 15.09
C ILE A 9 14.60 -18.77 15.31
N THR A 10 15.04 -17.68 15.92
CA THR A 10 14.26 -16.45 16.07
C THR A 10 14.54 -15.54 14.88
N VAL A 11 13.51 -15.22 14.09
CA VAL A 11 13.61 -14.30 12.95
C VAL A 11 12.97 -12.97 13.34
N GLU A 12 13.80 -11.95 13.58
CA GLU A 12 13.32 -10.59 13.83
C GLU A 12 13.04 -9.88 12.51
N THR A 13 11.78 -9.47 12.29
CA THR A 13 11.37 -8.77 11.08
C THR A 13 11.20 -7.29 11.37
N TRP A 14 12.10 -6.47 10.80
CA TRP A 14 12.04 -5.02 10.92
C TRP A 14 11.21 -4.43 9.77
N ARG A 15 10.13 -3.70 10.10
CA ARG A 15 9.34 -2.94 9.12
C ARG A 15 9.62 -1.45 9.30
N LYS A 16 10.06 -0.77 8.24
CA LYS A 16 10.15 0.69 8.21
C LYS A 16 8.87 1.24 7.59
N ILE A 17 8.16 2.09 8.34
CA ILE A 17 6.96 2.79 7.87
C ILE A 17 7.36 4.26 7.69
N ALA A 18 7.49 4.72 6.45
CA ALA A 18 7.73 6.13 6.15
C ALA A 18 6.38 6.86 6.09
N LEU A 19 6.08 7.70 7.08
CA LEU A 19 4.89 8.56 7.09
C LEU A 19 5.23 9.90 6.43
N ASN A 20 5.26 9.95 5.10
CA ASN A 20 5.46 11.23 4.39
C ASN A 20 4.10 11.89 4.10
N LYS A 21 3.71 12.84 4.96
CA LYS A 21 2.35 13.38 5.04
C LYS A 21 1.97 14.41 3.95
N LYS A 22 2.76 14.60 2.87
CA LYS A 22 2.59 15.79 2.01
C LYS A 22 2.28 15.60 0.53
N GLN A 23 2.11 14.38 0.03
CA GLN A 23 1.63 14.18 -1.35
C GLN A 23 0.98 12.80 -1.53
N LEU A 24 0.12 12.42 -0.58
CA LEU A 24 -0.49 11.07 -0.47
C LEU A 24 -1.44 10.67 -1.60
N SER A 25 -1.57 11.51 -2.62
CA SER A 25 -2.19 11.27 -3.93
C SER A 25 -2.67 12.57 -4.52
N ALA A 26 -2.45 12.77 -5.81
CA ALA A 26 -3.26 13.70 -6.58
C ALA A 26 -4.36 12.90 -7.31
N SER A 27 -5.57 13.45 -7.39
CA SER A 27 -6.52 12.99 -8.41
C SER A 27 -6.00 13.48 -9.75
N ALA A 28 -5.85 12.56 -10.71
CA ALA A 28 -5.48 12.91 -12.07
C ALA A 28 -6.23 12.00 -13.05
N TRP A 29 -6.29 12.45 -14.30
CA TRP A 29 -6.90 11.68 -15.36
C TRP A 29 -5.98 10.53 -15.80
N CYS A 30 -6.50 9.30 -15.75
CA CYS A 30 -5.82 8.16 -16.33
C CYS A 30 -6.29 7.98 -17.77
N GLY A 31 -5.41 8.23 -18.74
CA GLY A 31 -5.72 8.06 -20.17
C GLY A 31 -6.24 6.66 -20.51
N PRO A 32 -5.56 5.58 -20.09
CA PRO A 32 -6.01 4.21 -20.34
C PRO A 32 -7.35 3.85 -19.68
N CYS A 33 -7.62 4.33 -18.47
CA CYS A 33 -8.88 4.03 -17.77
C CYS A 33 -10.04 4.95 -18.19
N GLY A 34 -9.75 6.11 -18.79
CA GLY A 34 -10.77 7.09 -19.18
C GLY A 34 -11.53 7.70 -18.01
N ILE A 35 -10.92 7.75 -16.82
CA ILE A 35 -11.52 8.30 -15.60
C ILE A 35 -10.52 9.15 -14.82
N GLU A 36 -11.05 10.08 -14.03
CA GLU A 36 -10.29 10.74 -12.98
C GLU A 36 -10.16 9.77 -11.79
N THR A 37 -8.93 9.49 -11.37
CA THR A 37 -8.65 8.54 -10.31
C THR A 37 -7.50 9.02 -9.45
N ARG A 38 -7.39 8.40 -8.27
CA ARG A 38 -6.33 8.67 -7.33
C ARG A 38 -5.02 8.11 -7.88
N MET A 39 -4.00 8.96 -7.99
CA MET A 39 -2.67 8.56 -8.43
C MET A 39 -1.73 8.41 -7.24
N TYR A 40 -0.85 7.41 -7.27
CA TYR A 40 0.06 7.07 -6.18
C TYR A 40 1.51 7.05 -6.66
N THR A 41 2.45 7.46 -5.81
CA THR A 41 3.88 7.23 -6.10
C THR A 41 4.20 5.73 -6.03
N PRO A 42 5.30 5.24 -6.63
CA PRO A 42 5.74 3.85 -6.48
C PRO A 42 5.93 3.44 -5.02
N ASP A 43 6.44 4.35 -4.19
CA ASP A 43 6.58 4.16 -2.75
C ASP A 43 5.22 4.00 -2.05
N ASP A 44 4.26 4.88 -2.33
CA ASP A 44 2.92 4.78 -1.77
C ASP A 44 2.21 3.50 -2.24
N PHE A 45 2.36 3.17 -3.52
CA PHE A 45 1.75 1.97 -4.10
C PHE A 45 2.34 0.70 -3.48
N ALA A 46 3.66 0.66 -3.25
CA ALA A 46 4.31 -0.44 -2.55
C ALA A 46 3.82 -0.57 -1.10
N ALA A 47 3.70 0.55 -0.39
CA ALA A 47 3.20 0.59 0.98
C ALA A 47 1.74 0.11 1.05
N LEU A 48 0.91 0.53 0.11
CA LEU A 48 -0.50 0.13 0.02
C LEU A 48 -0.67 -1.36 -0.29
N ASN A 49 0.17 -1.92 -1.16
CA ASN A 49 0.11 -3.32 -1.58
C ASN A 49 0.87 -4.28 -0.66
N GLY A 50 1.61 -3.76 0.32
CA GLY A 50 2.55 -4.57 1.11
C GLY A 50 3.66 -5.19 0.26
N THR A 51 3.97 -4.60 -0.90
CA THR A 51 5.05 -5.04 -1.80
C THR A 51 6.27 -4.15 -1.64
N THR A 52 7.33 -4.44 -2.40
CA THR A 52 8.51 -3.57 -2.44
C THR A 52 8.43 -2.63 -3.63
N VAL A 53 8.98 -1.42 -3.50
CA VAL A 53 9.08 -0.45 -4.60
C VAL A 53 9.74 -1.05 -5.85
N ARG A 54 10.75 -1.92 -5.65
CA ARG A 54 11.38 -2.66 -6.76
C ARG A 54 10.42 -3.60 -7.49
N SER A 55 9.49 -4.23 -6.76
CA SER A 55 8.43 -5.06 -7.38
C SER A 55 7.48 -4.20 -8.20
N VAL A 56 7.13 -3.01 -7.69
CA VAL A 56 6.28 -2.04 -8.40
C VAL A 56 6.93 -1.62 -9.71
N TYR A 57 8.23 -1.24 -9.70
CA TYR A 57 8.94 -0.90 -10.94
C TYR A 57 9.00 -2.06 -11.94
N LYS A 58 9.23 -3.30 -11.48
CA LYS A 58 9.17 -4.47 -12.37
C LYS A 58 7.79 -4.68 -13.00
N GLN A 59 6.73 -4.43 -12.24
CA GLN A 59 5.36 -4.55 -12.73
C GLN A 59 5.06 -3.45 -13.78
N ILE A 60 5.54 -2.23 -13.55
CA ILE A 60 5.49 -1.14 -14.53
C ILE A 60 6.23 -1.53 -15.83
N GLU A 61 7.46 -2.04 -15.72
CA GLU A 61 8.26 -2.49 -16.88
C GLU A 61 7.58 -3.62 -17.66
N ASN A 62 6.85 -4.49 -16.96
CA ASN A 62 6.06 -5.55 -17.56
C ASN A 62 4.71 -5.08 -18.13
N GLY A 63 4.38 -3.78 -18.01
CA GLY A 63 3.15 -3.20 -18.52
C GLY A 63 1.88 -3.59 -17.75
N THR A 64 2.01 -4.02 -16.49
CA THR A 64 0.85 -4.47 -15.69
C THR A 64 0.17 -3.34 -14.91
N HIS A 65 0.72 -2.12 -14.96
CA HIS A 65 0.17 -0.94 -14.28
C HIS A 65 0.08 0.24 -15.22
N HIS A 66 -1.04 0.96 -15.19
CA HIS A 66 -1.12 2.26 -15.83
C HIS A 66 -0.32 3.27 -15.02
N PHE A 67 0.59 3.97 -15.68
CA PHE A 67 1.38 5.02 -15.07
C PHE A 67 1.39 6.28 -15.93
N MET A 68 1.75 7.39 -15.30
CA MET A 68 2.10 8.63 -15.98
C MET A 68 3.36 9.21 -15.35
N GLU A 69 4.15 9.88 -16.17
CA GLU A 69 5.31 10.65 -15.72
C GLU A 69 4.93 12.13 -15.66
N THR A 70 5.24 12.78 -14.56
CA THR A 70 5.02 14.22 -14.38
C THR A 70 6.20 15.01 -14.94
N GLU A 71 6.01 16.30 -15.19
CA GLU A 71 7.04 17.17 -15.80
C GLU A 71 8.35 17.25 -14.99
N ASN A 72 8.30 16.95 -13.69
CA ASN A 72 9.47 16.88 -12.80
C ASN A 72 10.14 15.49 -12.77
N GLY A 73 9.73 14.54 -13.62
CA GLY A 73 10.28 13.19 -13.70
C GLY A 73 9.78 12.23 -12.62
N SER A 74 8.71 12.57 -11.90
CA SER A 74 8.09 11.65 -10.94
C SER A 74 7.13 10.70 -11.65
N LEU A 75 7.12 9.43 -11.23
CA LEU A 75 6.20 8.43 -11.73
C LEU A 75 4.97 8.32 -10.82
N LEU A 76 3.79 8.25 -11.42
CA LEU A 76 2.52 8.12 -10.73
C LEU A 76 1.74 6.92 -11.28
N LEU A 77 1.29 6.04 -10.40
CA LEU A 77 0.51 4.86 -10.71
C LEU A 77 -0.98 5.10 -10.52
N CYS A 78 -1.78 4.55 -11.44
CA CYS A 78 -3.22 4.60 -11.41
C CYS A 78 -3.79 3.80 -10.23
N GLY A 79 -4.65 4.44 -9.42
CA GLY A 79 -5.37 3.76 -8.35
C GLY A 79 -6.63 3.00 -8.81
N ALA A 80 -7.10 3.22 -10.04
CA ALA A 80 -8.34 2.59 -10.52
C ALA A 80 -8.20 1.08 -10.73
N GLU A 81 -6.99 0.63 -11.07
CA GLU A 81 -6.68 -0.81 -11.17
C GLU A 81 -6.50 -1.45 -9.79
N TYR A 82 -6.39 -0.64 -8.74
CA TYR A 82 -6.12 -1.11 -7.40
C TYR A 82 -7.39 -1.28 -6.57
N GLN A 83 -7.88 -2.51 -6.49
CA GLN A 83 -8.94 -2.91 -5.56
C GLN A 83 -8.35 -3.08 -4.16
N VAL A 84 -8.18 -1.99 -3.41
CA VAL A 84 -8.23 -2.13 -1.95
C VAL A 84 -9.67 -2.50 -1.65
N GLU A 85 -9.91 -3.74 -1.22
CA GLU A 85 -11.08 -4.01 -0.39
C GLU A 85 -11.04 -3.00 0.75
N ARG A 86 -11.81 -1.91 0.64
CA ARG A 86 -12.00 -0.99 1.76
C ARG A 86 -12.46 -1.87 2.91
N PRO A 87 -11.74 -1.97 4.04
CA PRO A 87 -12.43 -2.32 5.26
C PRO A 87 -13.45 -1.21 5.43
N THR A 88 -14.71 -1.52 5.13
CA THR A 88 -15.82 -0.60 5.34
C THR A 88 -15.73 -0.15 6.79
N ASP A 89 -15.61 1.15 6.97
CA ASP A 89 -15.45 1.87 8.24
C ASP A 89 -16.76 1.80 9.06
N THR A 90 -17.31 0.59 9.25
CA THR A 90 -18.62 0.32 9.86
C THR A 90 -18.51 -0.51 11.13
N ALA A 91 -17.37 -0.46 11.82
CA ALA A 91 -17.21 -1.12 13.11
C ALA A 91 -16.45 -0.28 14.14
N VAL A 92 -16.72 1.04 14.22
CA VAL A 92 -16.39 1.83 15.43
C VAL A 92 -17.56 2.73 15.80
N THR A 93 -18.73 2.14 16.07
CA THR A 93 -19.72 2.76 16.96
C THR A 93 -20.56 1.68 17.62
N LYS A 94 -20.16 1.23 18.81
CA LYS A 94 -21.13 0.94 19.87
C LYS A 94 -20.46 0.99 21.26
N GLN A 95 -20.77 2.11 21.93
CA GLN A 95 -21.09 2.20 23.35
C GLN A 95 -19.94 2.09 24.35
N LEU A 96 -19.27 3.23 24.52
CA LEU A 96 -19.09 3.78 25.87
C LEU A 96 -20.47 4.22 26.38
N ASN A 97 -20.89 3.66 27.51
CA ASN A 97 -21.78 4.16 28.56
C ASN A 97 -21.53 3.15 29.70
N GLY A 98 -20.87 3.46 30.82
CA GLY A 98 -21.48 4.20 31.92
C GLY A 98 -22.83 3.56 32.25
N GLU A 99 -23.06 2.84 33.35
CA GLU A 99 -23.14 3.37 34.71
C GLU A 99 -23.33 2.21 35.71
N ASN A 100 -22.55 2.25 36.80
CA ASN A 100 -22.92 2.01 38.21
C ASN A 100 -24.20 1.20 38.55
N LEU A 101 -24.03 0.02 39.16
CA LEU A 101 -24.57 -0.37 40.49
C LEU A 101 -24.09 -1.79 40.87
#